data_AF-E4U7N2-F1
#
_entry.id   AF-E4U7N2-F1
#
_cell.length_a   1.000
_cell.length_b   1.000
_cell.length_c   1.000
_cell.angle_alpha   90.00
_cell.angle_beta   90.00
_cell.angle_gamma   90.00
#
_symmetry.space_group_name_H-M   'P 1'
#
loop_
_entity.id
_entity.type
_entity.pdbx_description
1 polymer ?
#
loop_
_entity_poly.entity_id
_entity_poly.type
_entity_poly.pdbx_seq_one_letter_code
_entity_poly.pdbx_strand_id
1 'polypeptide(L)'
;MTLGWILIAVGLAWLLADLGYLPGAALELWRLWPLLLVALGLELLFGRDPKGRRLSALVLFGLLLAAGFWLAFGPPPSGPFVRESLRVPLAAGLQTASLRLDTPVARLELSALPADAETLLDAELERLPRQRILLERKRRRERMELRLRSEGRNLRLQGRAPLWKLGLHPAVRYDLDLRLGVGQGRLDLRGLELEGLAIRAGVGDLTVFFPAKGGYEARVEGGVGRLTLLLPPGLPVELEVEKGIGGVAVSGLGGGGRRWSSGGSGPPLRLAVEAGVGQVEVRVLEAAPYPEGD
;
A
#
# COMPACT_ATOMS: atom_id res chain seq x y z
N MET A 1 -18.02 -49.10 5.93
CA MET A 1 -16.63 -49.20 6.43
C MET A 1 -15.75 -47.99 6.10
N THR A 2 -16.10 -47.15 5.11
CA THR A 2 -15.29 -45.98 4.69
C THR A 2 -15.49 -44.73 5.57
N LEU A 3 -16.68 -44.55 6.16
CA LEU A 3 -17.00 -43.42 7.04
C LEU A 3 -16.10 -43.36 8.30
N GLY A 4 -15.72 -44.53 8.83
CA GLY A 4 -14.88 -44.63 10.02
C GLY A 4 -13.47 -44.08 9.81
N TRP A 5 -12.86 -44.33 8.65
CA TRP A 5 -11.52 -43.82 8.34
C TRP A 5 -11.49 -42.30 8.11
N ILE A 6 -12.57 -41.74 7.56
CA ILE A 6 -12.72 -40.28 7.39
C ILE A 6 -12.88 -39.61 8.76
N LEU A 7 -13.69 -40.17 9.65
CA LEU A 7 -13.83 -39.69 11.03
C LEU A 7 -12.52 -39.79 11.81
N ILE A 8 -11.74 -40.85 11.62
CA ILE A 8 -10.42 -41.00 12.24
C ILE A 8 -9.43 -39.95 11.69
N ALA A 9 -9.41 -39.71 10.38
CA ALA A 9 -8.53 -38.70 9.78
C ALA A 9 -8.89 -37.26 10.22
N VAL A 10 -10.19 -36.94 10.26
CA VAL A 10 -10.71 -35.65 10.74
C VAL A 10 -10.41 -35.47 12.24
N GLY A 11 -10.63 -36.52 13.04
CA GLY A 11 -10.33 -36.51 14.47
C GLY A 11 -8.82 -36.36 14.76
N LEU A 12 -7.96 -37.02 13.98
CA LEU A 12 -6.51 -36.91 14.14
C LEU A 12 -5.99 -35.51 13.74
N ALA A 13 -6.56 -34.91 12.69
CA ALA A 13 -6.27 -33.54 12.31
C ALA A 13 -6.70 -32.53 13.39
N TRP A 14 -7.85 -32.75 14.03
CA TRP A 14 -8.32 -31.94 15.16
C TRP A 14 -7.40 -32.09 16.38
N LEU A 15 -7.02 -33.31 16.74
CA LEU A 15 -6.11 -33.60 17.85
C LEU A 15 -4.75 -32.89 17.68
N LEU A 16 -4.19 -32.89 16.48
CA LEU A 16 -2.93 -32.22 16.16
C LEU A 16 -3.03 -30.68 16.26
N ALA A 17 -4.21 -30.12 15.96
CA ALA A 17 -4.48 -28.69 16.13
C ALA A 17 -4.61 -28.30 17.61
N ASP A 18 -5.20 -29.16 18.44
CA ASP A 18 -5.43 -28.92 19.87
C ASP A 18 -4.15 -29.08 20.72
N LEU A 19 -3.21 -29.95 20.32
CA LEU A 19 -1.89 -30.09 20.95
C LEU A 19 -0.96 -28.87 20.78
N GLY A 20 -1.42 -27.78 20.15
CA GLY A 20 -0.67 -26.53 20.03
C GLY A 20 0.43 -26.54 18.98
N TYR A 21 0.54 -27.62 18.18
CA TYR A 21 1.46 -27.68 17.03
C TYR A 21 1.05 -26.74 15.88
N LEU A 22 -0.19 -26.21 15.90
CA LEU A 22 -0.71 -25.26 14.91
C LEU A 22 -1.48 -24.11 15.58
N PRO A 23 -0.79 -23.10 16.17
CA PRO A 23 -1.47 -21.92 16.71
C PRO A 23 -2.17 -21.15 15.58
N GLY A 24 -3.51 -21.20 15.55
CA GLY A 24 -4.36 -20.57 14.53
C GLY A 24 -5.11 -21.52 13.58
N ALA A 25 -4.91 -22.84 13.69
CA ALA A 25 -5.53 -23.82 12.78
C ALA A 25 -7.06 -23.92 12.87
N ALA A 26 -7.68 -23.59 14.01
CA ALA A 26 -9.12 -23.71 14.18
C ALA A 26 -9.93 -22.88 13.16
N LEU A 27 -9.44 -21.68 12.79
CA LEU A 27 -10.05 -20.83 11.77
C LEU A 27 -9.73 -21.29 10.34
N GLU A 28 -8.54 -21.87 10.10
CA GLU A 28 -8.18 -22.42 8.79
C GLU A 28 -8.88 -23.75 8.49
N LEU A 29 -9.19 -24.57 9.50
CA LEU A 29 -9.96 -25.80 9.34
C LEU A 29 -11.35 -25.53 8.76
N TRP A 30 -11.98 -24.42 9.15
CA TRP A 30 -13.27 -24.03 8.60
C TRP A 30 -13.19 -23.72 7.11
N ARG A 31 -12.03 -23.30 6.60
CA ARG A 31 -11.79 -23.02 5.17
C ARG A 31 -11.78 -24.29 4.29
N LEU A 32 -11.75 -25.48 4.90
CA LEU A 32 -11.80 -26.78 4.20
C LEU A 32 -13.24 -27.26 3.91
N TRP A 33 -14.28 -26.48 4.25
CA TRP A 33 -15.67 -26.82 3.90
C TRP A 33 -15.90 -27.14 2.41
N PRO A 34 -15.22 -26.52 1.41
CA PRO A 34 -15.41 -26.88 0.01
C PRO A 34 -14.97 -28.31 -0.30
N LEU A 35 -13.99 -28.86 0.42
CA LEU A 35 -13.56 -30.25 0.25
C LEU A 35 -14.61 -31.24 0.75
N LEU A 36 -15.39 -30.89 1.77
CA LEU A 36 -16.52 -31.70 2.21
C LEU A 36 -17.62 -31.76 1.14
N LEU A 37 -17.84 -30.66 0.42
CA LEU A 37 -18.77 -30.65 -0.73
C LEU A 37 -18.26 -31.46 -1.91
N VAL A 38 -16.96 -31.40 -2.21
CA VAL A 38 -16.33 -32.24 -3.24
C VAL A 38 -16.43 -33.72 -2.84
N ALA A 39 -16.19 -34.06 -1.57
CA ALA A 39 -16.35 -35.42 -1.05
C ALA A 39 -17.79 -35.92 -1.22
N LEU A 40 -18.76 -35.08 -0.85
CA LEU A 40 -20.18 -35.39 -0.94
C LEU A 40 -20.61 -35.58 -2.41
N GLY A 41 -20.14 -34.72 -3.31
CA GLY A 41 -20.38 -34.82 -4.75
C GLY A 41 -19.79 -36.08 -5.38
N LEU A 42 -18.57 -36.46 -5.00
CA LEU A 42 -17.93 -37.69 -5.47
C LEU A 42 -18.65 -38.95 -4.98
N GLU A 43 -19.18 -38.94 -3.75
CA GLU A 43 -19.97 -40.05 -3.21
C GLU A 43 -21.32 -40.19 -3.94
N LEU A 44 -21.98 -39.08 -4.28
CA LEU A 44 -23.22 -39.07 -5.07
C LEU A 44 -23.02 -39.60 -6.50
N LEU A 45 -21.88 -39.30 -7.13
CA LEU A 45 -21.58 -39.72 -8.50
C LEU A 45 -21.09 -41.16 -8.61
N PHE A 46 -20.21 -41.61 -7.72
CA PHE A 46 -19.49 -42.88 -7.87
C PHE A 46 -19.77 -43.89 -6.76
N GLY A 47 -20.62 -43.54 -5.78
CA GLY A 47 -20.92 -44.38 -4.61
C GLY A 47 -21.79 -45.62 -4.90
N ARG A 48 -22.40 -45.70 -6.08
CA ARG A 48 -23.24 -46.84 -6.49
C ARG A 48 -22.43 -48.08 -6.89
N ASP A 49 -21.20 -47.91 -7.36
CA ASP A 49 -20.33 -49.02 -7.79
C ASP A 49 -19.17 -49.26 -6.83
N PRO A 50 -18.85 -50.53 -6.47
CA PRO A 50 -17.77 -50.84 -5.55
C PRO A 50 -16.37 -50.46 -6.07
N LYS A 51 -16.19 -50.38 -7.39
CA LYS A 51 -14.96 -49.87 -8.04
C LYS A 51 -14.91 -48.34 -8.04
N GLY A 52 -16.04 -47.68 -8.30
CA GLY A 52 -16.18 -46.21 -8.24
C GLY A 52 -15.90 -45.65 -6.85
N ARG A 53 -16.39 -46.32 -5.80
CA ARG A 53 -16.16 -45.95 -4.40
C ARG A 53 -14.69 -46.07 -3.96
N ARG A 54 -13.91 -46.99 -4.55
CA ARG A 54 -12.46 -47.08 -4.27
C ARG A 54 -11.70 -45.94 -4.92
N LEU A 55 -12.10 -45.55 -6.13
CA LEU A 55 -11.50 -44.45 -6.86
C LEU A 55 -11.82 -43.09 -6.20
N SER A 56 -13.06 -42.87 -5.77
CA SER A 56 -13.45 -41.65 -5.03
C SER A 56 -12.68 -41.52 -3.71
N ALA A 57 -12.51 -42.61 -2.97
CA ALA A 57 -11.71 -42.62 -1.73
C ALA A 57 -10.24 -42.26 -1.97
N LEU A 58 -9.63 -42.77 -3.05
CA LEU A 58 -8.25 -42.47 -3.44
C LEU A 58 -8.06 -40.99 -3.83
N VAL A 59 -9.01 -40.43 -4.59
CA VAL A 59 -8.99 -39.01 -4.98
C VAL A 59 -9.16 -38.09 -3.77
N LEU A 60 -10.09 -38.43 -2.88
CA LEU A 60 -10.30 -37.68 -1.63
C LEU A 60 -9.04 -37.73 -0.75
N PHE A 61 -8.43 -38.90 -0.61
CA PHE A 61 -7.19 -39.06 0.14
C PHE A 61 -6.04 -38.24 -0.46
N GLY A 62 -5.90 -38.24 -1.79
CA GLY A 62 -4.94 -37.40 -2.49
C GLY A 62 -5.17 -35.90 -2.27
N LEU A 63 -6.43 -35.44 -2.30
CA LEU A 63 -6.79 -34.05 -2.01
C LEU A 63 -6.50 -33.67 -0.55
N LEU A 64 -6.77 -34.56 0.40
CA LEU A 64 -6.46 -34.34 1.81
C LEU A 64 -4.94 -34.31 2.06
N LEU A 65 -4.18 -35.18 1.39
CA LEU A 65 -2.71 -35.15 1.43
C LEU A 65 -2.16 -33.86 0.80
N ALA A 66 -2.70 -33.42 -0.34
CA ALA A 66 -2.29 -32.17 -0.97
C ALA A 66 -2.64 -30.95 -0.11
N ALA A 67 -3.83 -30.93 0.52
CA ALA A 67 -4.24 -29.87 1.44
C ALA A 67 -3.37 -29.88 2.71
N GLY A 68 -3.11 -31.05 3.29
CA GLY A 68 -2.22 -31.22 4.44
C GLY A 68 -0.79 -30.82 4.13
N PHE A 69 -0.27 -31.22 2.97
CA PHE A 69 1.04 -30.80 2.47
C PHE A 69 1.10 -29.28 2.26
N TRP A 70 0.05 -28.69 1.70
CA TRP A 70 -0.04 -27.24 1.52
C TRP A 70 -0.17 -26.48 2.84
N LEU A 71 -0.81 -27.06 3.86
CA LEU A 71 -0.87 -26.48 5.21
C LEU A 71 0.48 -26.61 5.96
N ALA A 72 1.16 -27.75 5.82
CA ALA A 72 2.41 -28.04 6.52
C ALA A 72 3.65 -27.38 5.87
N PHE A 73 3.68 -27.32 4.54
CA PHE A 73 4.82 -26.82 3.76
C PHE A 73 4.48 -25.58 2.91
N GLY A 74 3.22 -25.14 2.92
CA GLY A 74 2.86 -23.88 2.30
C GLY A 74 3.49 -22.69 3.03
N PRO A 75 3.62 -21.54 2.35
CA PRO A 75 4.06 -20.32 2.98
C PRO A 75 3.20 -20.04 4.22
N PRO A 76 3.82 -19.89 5.41
CA PRO A 76 3.08 -19.73 6.64
C PRO A 76 2.12 -18.54 6.52
N PRO A 77 0.93 -18.61 7.14
CA PRO A 77 0.03 -17.48 7.21
C PRO A 77 0.83 -16.30 7.77
N SER A 78 0.76 -15.17 7.06
CA SER A 78 1.30 -13.95 7.60
C SER A 78 0.52 -13.65 8.89
N GLY A 79 1.22 -13.46 10.01
CA GLY A 79 0.56 -13.14 11.27
C GLY A 79 -0.17 -11.79 11.20
N PRO A 80 -0.95 -11.41 12.23
CA PRO A 80 -1.61 -10.11 12.26
C PRO A 80 -0.57 -8.99 12.08
N PHE A 81 -0.98 -7.86 11.48
CA PHE A 81 -0.08 -6.71 11.41
C PHE A 81 0.32 -6.26 12.81
N VAL A 82 1.60 -5.98 12.96
CA VAL A 82 2.18 -5.36 14.14
C VAL A 82 2.31 -3.88 13.82
N ARG A 83 1.90 -3.03 14.76
CA ARG A 83 2.10 -1.58 14.66
C ARG A 83 3.48 -1.22 15.20
N GLU A 84 4.20 -0.40 14.46
CA GLU A 84 5.50 0.14 14.82
C GLU A 84 5.48 1.64 14.66
N SER A 85 5.78 2.36 15.74
CA SER A 85 5.88 3.82 15.75
C SER A 85 7.34 4.23 15.62
N LEU A 86 7.65 5.06 14.63
CA LEU A 86 8.96 5.64 14.42
C LEU A 86 8.86 7.15 14.55
N ARG A 87 9.63 7.71 15.48
CA ARG A 87 9.69 9.17 15.71
C ARG A 87 11.10 9.67 15.48
N VAL A 88 11.21 10.76 14.75
CA VAL A 88 12.47 11.50 14.56
C VAL A 88 12.29 12.87 15.18
N PRO A 89 13.08 13.24 16.21
CA PRO A 89 12.94 14.55 16.85
C PRO A 89 13.31 15.67 15.89
N LEU A 90 12.66 16.82 16.02
CA LEU A 90 13.03 18.03 15.31
C LEU A 90 14.31 18.60 15.91
N ALA A 91 15.39 18.60 15.13
CA ALA A 91 16.66 19.14 15.58
C ALA A 91 16.71 20.66 15.42
N ALA A 92 17.28 21.36 16.40
CA ALA A 92 17.50 22.80 16.32
C ALA A 92 18.34 23.17 15.08
N GLY A 93 17.92 24.22 14.37
CA GLY A 93 18.56 24.74 13.16
C GLY A 93 18.34 23.90 11.90
N LEU A 94 17.43 22.93 11.91
CA LEU A 94 17.11 22.14 10.73
C LEU A 94 16.17 22.93 9.79
N GLN A 95 16.60 23.13 8.55
CA GLN A 95 15.83 23.91 7.55
C GLN A 95 15.34 23.04 6.40
N THR A 96 16.11 21.99 6.04
CA THR A 96 15.78 21.11 4.92
C THR A 96 15.82 19.64 5.33
N ALA A 97 14.97 18.82 4.71
CA ALA A 97 15.01 17.38 4.89
C ALA A 97 14.70 16.65 3.58
N SER A 98 15.41 15.56 3.32
CA SER A 98 15.05 14.64 2.25
C SER A 98 14.45 13.37 2.84
N LEU A 99 13.31 12.93 2.29
CA LEU A 99 12.65 11.69 2.67
C LEU A 99 12.59 10.78 1.45
N ARG A 100 13.30 9.65 1.52
CA ARG A 100 13.13 8.55 0.57
C ARG A 100 12.33 7.45 1.21
N LEU A 101 11.22 7.09 0.58
CA LEU A 101 10.32 6.02 1.01
C LEU A 101 10.29 4.91 -0.04
N ASP A 102 10.68 3.70 0.35
CA ASP A 102 10.62 2.51 -0.51
C ASP A 102 9.69 1.47 0.13
N THR A 103 8.47 1.34 -0.40
CA THR A 103 7.48 0.36 0.07
C THR A 103 6.91 -0.49 -1.07
N PRO A 104 7.12 -1.82 -1.06
CA PRO A 104 6.57 -2.70 -2.09
C PRO A 104 5.04 -2.79 -2.05
N VAL A 105 4.43 -2.81 -0.87
CA VAL A 105 2.98 -2.91 -0.70
C VAL A 105 2.56 -2.12 0.53
N ALA A 106 1.75 -1.07 0.35
CA ALA A 106 1.19 -0.30 1.46
C ALA A 106 -0.02 0.55 1.03
N ARG A 107 -0.89 0.87 1.99
CA ARG A 107 -1.71 2.08 1.95
C ARG A 107 -0.92 3.20 2.61
N LEU A 108 -0.47 4.19 1.86
CA LEU A 108 0.26 5.34 2.37
C LEU A 108 -0.69 6.50 2.64
N GLU A 109 -0.62 7.04 3.85
CA GLU A 109 -1.19 8.33 4.22
C GLU A 109 -0.04 9.23 4.67
N LEU A 110 0.16 10.36 3.98
CA LEU A 110 1.17 11.34 4.34
C LEU A 110 0.48 12.69 4.57
N SER A 111 0.74 13.34 5.70
CA SER A 111 0.20 14.67 6.01
C SER A 111 1.20 15.55 6.75
N ALA A 112 0.88 16.84 6.87
CA ALA A 112 1.59 17.72 7.80
C ALA A 112 1.23 17.37 9.25
N LEU A 113 2.19 17.53 10.15
CA LEU A 113 1.99 17.53 11.59
C LEU A 113 1.48 18.89 12.07
N PRO A 114 0.92 18.96 13.29
CA PRO A 114 0.71 20.23 14.00
C PRO A 114 1.99 21.06 14.07
N ALA A 115 1.87 22.38 14.01
CA ALA A 115 3.02 23.30 13.97
C ALA A 115 3.82 23.36 15.28
N ASP A 116 3.22 22.92 16.39
CA ASP A 116 3.81 22.80 17.72
C ASP A 116 4.47 21.43 17.97
N ALA A 117 4.46 20.51 16.99
CA ALA A 117 5.02 19.19 17.15
C ALA A 117 6.55 19.22 17.35
N GLU A 118 7.06 18.51 18.36
CA GLU A 118 8.50 18.43 18.64
C GLU A 118 9.25 17.42 17.73
N THR A 119 8.55 16.76 16.82
CA THR A 119 9.07 15.72 15.93
C THR A 119 9.11 16.19 14.49
N LEU A 120 10.23 15.95 13.81
CA LEU A 120 10.38 16.13 12.37
C LEU A 120 9.49 15.16 11.58
N LEU A 121 9.50 13.89 12.00
CA LEU A 121 8.75 12.79 11.40
C LEU A 121 8.09 11.99 12.53
N ASP A 122 6.77 11.82 12.45
CA ASP A 122 6.03 10.82 13.22
C ASP A 122 5.44 9.81 12.25
N ALA A 123 5.78 8.54 12.38
CA ALA A 123 5.34 7.50 11.48
C ALA A 123 4.73 6.33 12.26
N GLU A 124 3.47 6.02 11.96
CA GLU A 124 2.77 4.83 12.45
C GLU A 124 2.65 3.83 11.31
N LEU A 125 3.38 2.73 11.43
CA LEU A 125 3.53 1.75 10.35
C LEU A 125 2.94 0.42 10.76
N GLU A 126 2.00 -0.10 9.96
CA GLU A 126 1.65 -1.51 10.01
C GLU A 126 2.69 -2.32 9.25
N ARG A 127 3.19 -3.39 9.86
CA ARG A 127 4.09 -4.35 9.21
C ARG A 127 3.69 -5.77 9.54
N LEU A 128 4.06 -6.70 8.67
CA LEU A 128 3.97 -8.11 9.02
C LEU A 128 5.02 -8.46 10.09
N PRO A 129 4.76 -9.47 10.94
CA PRO A 129 5.70 -9.84 12.01
C PRO A 129 7.13 -10.12 11.52
N ARG A 130 7.27 -10.67 10.30
CA ARG A 130 8.56 -11.00 9.66
C ARG A 130 9.13 -9.90 8.77
N GLN A 131 8.39 -8.82 8.56
CA GLN A 131 8.84 -7.66 7.80
C GLN A 131 9.70 -6.79 8.72
N ARG A 132 10.78 -6.26 8.18
CA ARG A 132 11.68 -5.35 8.87
C ARG A 132 11.54 -3.97 8.23
N ILE A 133 11.42 -2.96 9.08
CA ILE A 133 11.45 -1.57 8.67
C ILE A 133 12.84 -1.03 8.98
N LEU A 134 13.54 -0.55 7.96
CA LEU A 134 14.85 0.06 8.08
C LEU A 134 14.70 1.56 7.94
N LEU A 135 15.01 2.28 9.01
CA LEU A 135 15.06 3.74 9.03
C LEU A 135 16.53 4.18 9.18
N GLU A 136 17.13 4.58 8.06
CA GLU A 136 18.44 5.23 8.07
C GLU A 136 18.28 6.74 8.23
N ARG A 137 19.11 7.33 9.08
CA ARG A 137 19.10 8.76 9.40
C ARG A 137 20.50 9.30 9.27
N LYS A 138 20.69 10.33 8.44
CA LYS A 138 21.96 11.02 8.30
C LYS A 138 21.74 12.52 8.38
N ARG A 139 22.34 13.16 9.37
CA ARG A 139 22.31 14.62 9.51
C ARG A 139 23.59 15.22 8.94
N ARG A 140 23.45 16.26 8.12
CA ARG A 140 24.55 17.10 7.65
C ARG A 140 24.20 18.57 7.87
N ARG A 141 24.75 19.18 8.92
CA ARG A 141 24.48 20.58 9.32
C ARG A 141 22.96 20.84 9.47
N GLU A 142 22.39 21.56 8.52
CA GLU A 142 20.99 22.02 8.46
C GLU A 142 20.08 21.13 7.59
N ARG A 143 20.63 20.04 7.04
CA ARG A 143 19.90 19.05 6.23
C ARG A 143 19.82 17.69 6.93
N MET A 144 18.63 17.08 6.92
CA MET A 144 18.38 15.73 7.40
C MET A 144 18.06 14.81 6.22
N GLU A 145 18.75 13.69 6.08
CA GLU A 145 18.40 12.63 5.14
C GLU A 145 17.74 11.47 5.89
N LEU A 146 16.51 11.16 5.50
CA LEU A 146 15.71 10.05 6.03
C LEU A 146 15.48 9.03 4.91
N ARG A 147 15.83 7.77 5.16
CA ARG A 147 15.51 6.67 4.25
C ARG A 147 14.71 5.63 5.00
N LEU A 148 13.46 5.45 4.58
CA LEU A 148 12.54 4.48 5.15
C LEU A 148 12.28 3.38 4.12
N ARG A 149 12.74 2.17 4.42
CA ARG A 149 12.59 1.00 3.55
C ARG A 149 11.90 -0.13 4.29
N SER A 150 11.00 -0.82 3.60
CA SER A 150 10.46 -2.11 4.05
C SER A 150 11.17 -3.27 3.36
N GLU A 151 11.69 -4.21 4.15
CA GLU A 151 12.24 -5.47 3.66
C GLU A 151 11.48 -6.68 4.22
N GLY A 152 11.20 -7.67 3.38
CA GLY A 152 10.53 -8.90 3.81
C GLY A 152 10.34 -9.90 2.68
N ARG A 153 10.52 -11.20 2.98
CA ARG A 153 10.37 -12.31 2.03
C ARG A 153 8.96 -12.89 2.14
N ASN A 154 8.27 -12.98 1.01
CA ASN A 154 6.92 -13.57 0.82
C ASN A 154 5.75 -12.73 1.36
N LEU A 155 5.39 -11.68 0.62
CA LEU A 155 4.16 -10.90 0.85
C LEU A 155 2.95 -11.68 0.32
N ARG A 156 2.46 -12.68 1.07
CA ARG A 156 1.06 -13.11 0.91
C ARG A 156 0.18 -12.00 1.50
N LEU A 157 -0.44 -11.20 0.62
CA LEU A 157 -1.45 -10.21 1.03
C LEU A 157 -2.61 -10.93 1.71
N GLN A 158 -2.93 -10.57 2.95
CA GLN A 158 -4.11 -11.05 3.69
C GLN A 158 -5.41 -10.38 3.20
N GLY A 159 -5.54 -10.15 1.90
CA GLY A 159 -6.66 -9.39 1.31
C GLY A 159 -6.67 -7.89 1.64
N ARG A 160 -5.74 -7.38 2.47
CA ARG A 160 -5.54 -5.94 2.70
C ARG A 160 -4.06 -5.56 2.72
N ALA A 161 -3.75 -4.34 2.29
CA ALA A 161 -2.41 -3.75 2.38
C ALA A 161 -2.17 -3.18 3.80
N PRO A 162 -0.92 -3.20 4.30
CA PRO A 162 -0.58 -2.55 5.56
C PRO A 162 -0.74 -1.03 5.45
N LEU A 163 -1.27 -0.39 6.50
CA LEU A 163 -1.42 1.07 6.57
C LEU A 163 -0.14 1.73 7.11
N TRP A 164 0.39 2.69 6.37
CA TRP A 164 1.56 3.49 6.73
C TRP A 164 1.13 4.96 6.82
N LYS A 165 1.06 5.50 8.03
CA LYS A 165 0.77 6.91 8.28
C LYS A 165 2.04 7.66 8.60
N LEU A 166 2.35 8.71 7.85
CA LEU A 166 3.53 9.54 8.02
C LEU A 166 3.10 11.00 8.20
N GLY A 167 3.53 11.60 9.29
CA GLY A 167 3.41 13.03 9.55
C GLY A 167 4.76 13.72 9.41
N LEU A 168 4.80 14.83 8.67
CA LEU A 168 6.00 15.67 8.51
C LEU A 168 5.81 17.04 9.14
N HIS A 169 6.84 17.55 9.81
CA HIS A 169 6.79 18.87 10.45
C HIS A 169 6.71 20.01 9.41
N PRO A 170 5.80 20.99 9.53
CA PRO A 170 5.58 22.00 8.50
C PRO A 170 6.70 23.06 8.37
N ALA A 171 7.49 23.29 9.43
CA ALA A 171 8.55 24.31 9.42
C ALA A 171 9.83 23.93 8.62
N VAL A 172 9.88 22.75 8.00
CA VAL A 172 11.06 22.26 7.26
C VAL A 172 10.69 22.13 5.78
N ARG A 173 11.64 22.45 4.89
CA ARG A 173 11.47 22.28 3.44
C ARG A 173 11.90 20.88 3.00
N TYR A 174 11.06 20.18 2.23
CA TYR A 174 11.26 18.77 1.91
C TYR A 174 11.60 18.47 0.46
N ASP A 175 12.54 17.56 0.25
CA ASP A 175 12.70 16.81 -1.00
C ASP A 175 12.17 15.39 -0.81
N LEU A 176 11.08 15.03 -1.51
CA LEU A 176 10.36 13.78 -1.31
C LEU A 176 10.55 12.82 -2.49
N ASP A 177 11.08 11.61 -2.24
CA ASP A 177 11.20 10.52 -3.23
C ASP A 177 10.42 9.29 -2.73
N LEU A 178 9.22 9.10 -3.25
CA LEU A 178 8.24 8.12 -2.78
C LEU A 178 8.06 7.02 -3.83
N ARG A 179 8.44 5.78 -3.47
CA ARG A 179 8.31 4.60 -4.33
C ARG A 179 7.31 3.63 -3.72
N LEU A 180 6.15 3.54 -4.36
CA LEU A 180 5.02 2.73 -3.95
C LEU A 180 4.85 1.60 -4.97
N GLY A 181 5.07 0.36 -4.58
CA GLY A 181 4.90 -0.78 -5.50
C GLY A 181 3.43 -1.04 -5.81
N VAL A 182 2.67 -1.49 -4.82
CA VAL A 182 1.24 -1.81 -4.95
C VAL A 182 0.46 -1.22 -3.77
N GLY A 183 -0.65 -0.55 -4.05
CA GLY A 183 -1.58 -0.12 -3.01
C GLY A 183 -2.21 1.24 -3.29
N GLN A 184 -2.53 1.96 -2.22
CA GLN A 184 -3.22 3.24 -2.30
C GLN A 184 -2.35 4.32 -1.65
N GLY A 185 -2.28 5.50 -2.23
CA GLY A 185 -1.57 6.65 -1.66
C GLY A 185 -2.50 7.84 -1.52
N ARG A 186 -2.55 8.44 -0.34
CA ARG A 186 -3.15 9.75 -0.10
C ARG A 186 -2.10 10.66 0.51
N LEU A 187 -1.64 11.63 -0.26
CA LEU A 187 -0.59 12.57 0.14
C LEU A 187 -1.21 13.94 0.27
N ASP A 188 -1.37 14.41 1.51
CA ASP A 188 -1.80 15.75 1.83
C ASP A 188 -0.60 16.64 2.12
N LEU A 189 -0.11 17.34 1.09
CA LEU A 189 1.08 18.17 1.18
C LEU A 189 0.74 19.66 1.41
N ARG A 190 -0.54 19.99 1.66
CA ARG A 190 -1.02 21.39 1.72
C ARG A 190 -0.38 22.22 2.83
N GLY A 191 -0.01 21.57 3.93
CA GLY A 191 0.68 22.17 5.06
C GLY A 191 2.21 22.06 5.02
N LEU A 192 2.81 21.63 3.91
CA LEU A 192 4.24 21.40 3.79
C LEU A 192 4.89 22.34 2.77
N GLU A 193 6.19 22.59 2.95
CA GLU A 193 7.02 23.27 1.95
C GLU A 193 7.91 22.28 1.21
N LEU A 194 7.97 22.35 -0.12
CA LEU A 194 8.70 21.40 -0.95
C LEU A 194 9.86 22.08 -1.70
N GLU A 195 10.98 21.37 -1.80
CA GLU A 195 12.09 21.62 -2.74
C GLU A 195 11.93 20.77 -4.01
N GLY A 196 11.32 19.58 -3.87
CA GLY A 196 11.11 18.63 -4.96
C GLY A 196 10.17 17.50 -4.55
N LEU A 197 9.47 16.94 -5.54
CA LEU A 197 8.58 15.79 -5.35
C LEU A 197 8.77 14.79 -6.48
N ALA A 198 9.13 13.56 -6.16
CA ALA A 198 9.17 12.43 -7.07
C ALA A 198 8.31 11.31 -6.50
N ILE A 199 7.29 10.89 -7.24
CA ILE A 199 6.43 9.76 -6.86
C ILE A 199 6.48 8.73 -7.97
N ARG A 200 6.75 7.47 -7.61
CA ARG A 200 6.63 6.31 -8.51
C ARG A 200 5.66 5.32 -7.90
N ALA A 201 4.48 5.18 -8.50
CA ALA A 201 3.46 4.23 -8.10
C ALA A 201 3.35 3.10 -9.14
N GLY A 202 3.50 1.85 -8.74
CA GLY A 202 3.41 0.71 -9.65
C GLY A 202 1.96 0.37 -10.01
N VAL A 203 1.19 -0.10 -9.03
CA VAL A 203 -0.22 -0.49 -9.21
C VAL A 203 -1.10 0.05 -8.09
N GLY A 204 -2.16 0.78 -8.47
CA GLY A 204 -3.24 1.22 -7.58
C GLY A 204 -3.54 2.72 -7.70
N ASP A 205 -4.15 3.28 -6.65
CA ASP A 205 -4.70 4.63 -6.70
C ASP A 205 -3.85 5.61 -5.91
N LEU A 206 -3.54 6.77 -6.49
CA LEU A 206 -2.78 7.84 -5.86
C LEU A 206 -3.58 9.14 -5.90
N THR A 207 -3.80 9.75 -4.74
CA THR A 207 -4.34 11.10 -4.61
C THR A 207 -3.30 12.02 -3.97
N VAL A 208 -2.98 13.13 -4.62
CA VAL A 208 -2.00 14.11 -4.14
C VAL A 208 -2.66 15.48 -4.04
N PHE A 209 -2.61 16.08 -2.86
CA PHE A 209 -2.97 17.48 -2.63
C PHE A 209 -1.69 18.31 -2.57
N PHE A 210 -1.50 19.20 -3.53
CA PHE A 210 -0.29 20.02 -3.63
C PHE A 210 -0.32 21.23 -2.68
N PRO A 211 0.85 21.70 -2.19
CA PRO A 211 0.95 22.94 -1.42
C PRO A 211 0.64 24.18 -2.26
N ALA A 212 0.15 25.24 -1.61
CA ALA A 212 -0.16 26.53 -2.25
C ALA A 212 1.06 27.28 -2.79
N LYS A 213 2.24 27.06 -2.21
CA LYS A 213 3.49 27.65 -2.69
C LYS A 213 4.09 26.79 -3.79
N GLY A 214 4.45 27.39 -4.92
CA GLY A 214 5.15 26.74 -6.04
C GLY A 214 6.67 26.88 -5.96
N GLY A 215 7.34 26.86 -7.11
CA GLY A 215 8.80 27.04 -7.22
C GLY A 215 9.63 25.76 -7.02
N TYR A 216 9.01 24.61 -7.27
CA TYR A 216 9.67 23.31 -7.27
C TYR A 216 9.20 22.45 -8.45
N GLU A 217 9.92 21.37 -8.68
CA GLU A 217 9.57 20.37 -9.69
C GLU A 217 8.89 19.18 -9.03
N ALA A 218 7.81 18.71 -9.66
CA ALA A 218 7.09 17.51 -9.27
C ALA A 218 7.05 16.53 -10.45
N ARG A 219 7.45 15.29 -10.21
CA ARG A 219 7.31 14.18 -11.16
C ARG A 219 6.45 13.09 -10.54
N VAL A 220 5.37 12.71 -11.22
CA VAL A 220 4.46 11.66 -10.77
C VAL A 220 4.36 10.60 -11.86
N GLU A 221 4.92 9.43 -11.60
CA GLU A 221 4.90 8.26 -12.47
C GLU A 221 3.92 7.22 -11.89
N GLY A 222 2.92 6.82 -12.67
CA GLY A 222 1.97 5.76 -12.33
C GLY A 222 1.99 4.64 -13.36
N GLY A 223 2.15 3.39 -12.92
CA GLY A 223 2.11 2.22 -13.80
C GLY A 223 0.68 1.87 -14.22
N VAL A 224 -0.12 1.35 -13.29
CA VAL A 224 -1.51 0.93 -13.52
C VAL A 224 -2.45 1.44 -12.43
N GLY A 225 -3.48 2.21 -12.78
CA GLY A 225 -4.51 2.64 -11.82
C GLY A 225 -4.98 4.09 -12.00
N ARG A 226 -5.42 4.74 -10.92
CA ARG A 226 -5.92 6.12 -10.95
C ARG A 226 -4.95 7.09 -10.30
N LEU A 227 -4.58 8.16 -11.00
CA LEU A 227 -3.83 9.29 -10.47
C LEU A 227 -4.78 10.49 -10.35
N THR A 228 -4.94 11.03 -9.15
CA THR A 228 -5.75 12.22 -8.88
C THR A 228 -4.86 13.31 -8.28
N LEU A 229 -4.64 14.38 -9.03
CA LEU A 229 -3.73 15.47 -8.69
C LEU A 229 -4.54 16.74 -8.44
N LEU A 230 -4.53 17.21 -7.19
CA LEU A 230 -5.37 18.30 -6.70
C LEU A 230 -4.51 19.53 -6.45
N LEU A 231 -4.66 20.51 -7.31
CA LEU A 231 -3.90 21.75 -7.33
C LEU A 231 -4.67 22.83 -6.55
N PRO A 232 -3.98 23.64 -5.73
CA PRO A 232 -4.61 24.75 -5.04
C PRO A 232 -5.00 25.88 -6.01
N PRO A 233 -6.03 26.67 -5.70
CA PRO A 233 -6.44 27.80 -6.52
C PRO A 233 -5.33 28.87 -6.58
N GLY A 234 -5.15 29.48 -7.76
CA GLY A 234 -4.23 30.61 -7.95
C GLY A 234 -2.74 30.27 -8.05
N LEU A 235 -2.35 29.00 -7.85
CA LEU A 235 -0.98 28.54 -8.07
C LEU A 235 -0.65 28.57 -9.58
N PRO A 236 0.43 29.24 -10.02
CA PRO A 236 0.93 29.10 -11.39
C PRO A 236 1.44 27.68 -11.60
N VAL A 237 0.97 26.99 -12.63
CA VAL A 237 1.33 25.59 -12.94
C VAL A 237 1.74 25.47 -14.39
N GLU A 238 2.83 24.74 -14.63
CA GLU A 238 3.21 24.20 -15.94
C GLU A 238 3.08 22.68 -15.86
N LEU A 239 2.06 22.12 -16.54
CA LEU A 239 1.74 20.70 -16.50
C LEU A 239 2.09 20.04 -17.84
N GLU A 240 2.85 18.96 -17.80
CA GLU A 240 3.00 18.02 -18.89
C GLU A 240 2.44 16.65 -18.48
N VAL A 241 1.56 16.07 -19.31
CA VAL A 241 1.01 14.73 -19.10
C VAL A 241 1.34 13.85 -20.29
N GLU A 242 2.05 12.77 -20.02
CA GLU A 242 2.23 11.65 -20.91
C GLU A 242 1.38 10.48 -20.43
N LYS A 243 0.69 9.82 -21.37
CA LYS A 243 -0.05 8.60 -21.07
C LYS A 243 0.17 7.53 -22.12
N GLY A 244 0.17 6.28 -21.69
CA GLY A 244 -0.05 5.12 -22.55
C GLY A 244 -1.55 4.96 -22.83
N ILE A 245 -2.21 4.07 -22.08
CA ILE A 245 -3.59 3.66 -22.32
C ILE A 245 -4.51 4.24 -21.25
N GLY A 246 -5.63 4.84 -21.67
CA GLY A 246 -6.67 5.36 -20.79
C GLY A 246 -6.93 6.86 -20.96
N GLY A 247 -7.55 7.47 -19.95
CA GLY A 247 -8.12 8.82 -20.02
C GLY A 247 -7.32 9.86 -19.25
N VAL A 248 -7.23 11.07 -19.77
CA VAL A 248 -6.72 12.25 -19.06
C VAL A 248 -7.85 13.27 -19.00
N ALA A 249 -8.19 13.68 -17.78
CA ALA A 249 -9.14 14.75 -17.51
C ALA A 249 -8.40 15.86 -16.77
N VAL A 250 -8.33 17.04 -17.37
CA VAL A 250 -7.72 18.22 -16.75
C VAL A 250 -8.79 19.30 -16.65
N SER A 251 -8.94 19.88 -15.46
CA SER A 251 -9.90 20.96 -15.20
C SER A 251 -9.26 22.10 -14.41
N GLY A 252 -9.63 23.33 -14.76
CA GLY A 252 -9.07 24.55 -14.17
C GLY A 252 -7.71 25.00 -14.71
N LEU A 253 -7.15 24.30 -15.71
CA LEU A 253 -5.95 24.71 -16.44
C LEU A 253 -6.28 24.99 -17.91
N GLY A 254 -5.62 25.99 -18.49
CA GLY A 254 -5.68 26.26 -19.93
C GLY A 254 -4.73 25.35 -20.69
N GLY A 255 -5.04 25.01 -21.93
CA GLY A 255 -4.17 24.19 -22.79
C GLY A 255 -4.88 22.97 -23.37
N GLY A 256 -4.08 22.02 -23.87
CA GLY A 256 -4.60 20.83 -24.56
C GLY A 256 -3.49 19.92 -25.09
N GLY A 257 -3.86 18.69 -25.43
CA GLY A 257 -2.90 17.67 -25.89
C GLY A 257 -2.07 17.12 -24.74
N ARG A 258 -0.80 17.50 -24.66
CA ARG A 258 0.17 17.05 -23.63
C ARG A 258 0.57 18.15 -22.64
N ARG A 259 0.23 19.42 -22.92
CA ARG A 259 0.69 20.55 -22.11
C ARG A 259 -0.50 21.41 -21.68
N TRP A 260 -0.51 21.73 -20.40
CA TRP A 260 -1.46 22.65 -19.78
C TRP A 260 -0.70 23.66 -18.92
N SER A 261 -1.30 24.82 -18.73
CA SER A 261 -0.75 25.83 -17.86
C SER A 261 -1.83 26.69 -17.23
N SER A 262 -1.48 27.30 -16.10
CA SER A 262 -2.22 28.39 -15.48
C SER A 262 -1.28 29.57 -15.26
N GLY A 263 -1.80 30.79 -15.44
CA GLY A 263 -1.16 32.00 -14.93
C GLY A 263 -1.39 32.16 -13.43
N GLY A 264 -0.63 33.06 -12.82
CA GLY A 264 -0.78 33.43 -11.42
C GLY A 264 0.39 34.31 -10.97
N SER A 265 0.46 34.58 -9.67
CA SER A 265 1.58 35.33 -9.07
C SER A 265 2.53 34.36 -8.36
N GLY A 266 3.84 34.52 -8.60
CA GLY A 266 4.89 33.72 -7.97
C GLY A 266 5.53 32.67 -8.88
N PRO A 267 6.49 31.88 -8.35
CA PRO A 267 7.20 30.88 -9.13
C PRO A 267 6.28 29.66 -9.43
N PRO A 268 6.30 29.12 -10.66
CA PRO A 268 5.39 28.06 -11.04
C PRO A 268 5.76 26.71 -10.42
N LEU A 269 4.76 25.85 -10.25
CA LEU A 269 4.95 24.41 -10.09
C LEU A 269 5.15 23.79 -11.47
N ARG A 270 6.30 23.15 -11.70
CA ARG A 270 6.55 22.35 -12.90
C ARG A 270 6.18 20.90 -12.62
N LEU A 271 5.06 20.45 -13.17
CA LEU A 271 4.49 19.12 -12.90
C LEU A 271 4.57 18.25 -14.16
N ALA A 272 5.35 17.17 -14.09
CA ALA A 272 5.38 16.13 -15.11
C ALA A 272 4.63 14.89 -14.60
N VAL A 273 3.70 14.39 -15.39
CA VAL A 273 2.88 13.22 -15.06
C VAL A 273 3.04 12.19 -16.16
N GLU A 274 3.44 10.98 -15.78
CA GLU A 274 3.54 9.84 -16.67
C GLU A 274 2.61 8.73 -16.18
N ALA A 275 1.70 8.26 -17.02
CA ALA A 275 0.79 7.18 -16.67
C ALA A 275 0.85 6.05 -17.72
N GLY A 276 1.14 4.83 -17.28
CA GLY A 276 1.15 3.66 -18.16
C GLY A 276 -0.25 3.28 -18.63
N VAL A 277 -1.08 2.80 -17.70
CA VAL A 277 -2.45 2.34 -17.97
C VAL A 277 -3.42 2.84 -16.89
N GLY A 278 -4.40 3.65 -17.25
CA GLY A 278 -5.47 4.04 -16.33
C GLY A 278 -5.98 5.46 -16.52
N GLN A 279 -6.43 6.09 -15.43
CA GLN A 279 -7.00 7.44 -15.48
C GLN A 279 -6.13 8.44 -14.75
N VAL A 280 -5.87 9.57 -15.40
CA VAL A 280 -5.21 10.73 -14.81
C VAL A 280 -6.24 11.85 -14.72
N GLU A 281 -6.51 12.30 -13.50
CA GLU A 281 -7.40 13.41 -13.20
C GLU A 281 -6.58 14.52 -12.54
N VAL A 282 -6.51 15.68 -13.18
CA VAL A 282 -5.86 16.88 -12.63
C VAL A 282 -6.91 17.96 -12.46
N ARG A 283 -7.02 18.50 -11.24
CA ARG A 283 -8.07 19.47 -10.90
C ARG A 283 -7.51 20.60 -10.08
N VAL A 284 -7.79 21.82 -10.50
CA VAL A 284 -7.67 23.00 -9.65
C VAL A 284 -8.91 23.06 -8.76
N LEU A 285 -8.71 23.20 -7.45
CA LEU A 285 -9.80 23.28 -6.48
C LEU A 285 -10.47 24.67 -6.51
N GLU A 286 -11.79 24.73 -6.43
CA GLU A 286 -12.58 25.99 -6.51
C GLU A 286 -12.49 26.84 -5.24
N ALA A 287 -12.36 26.19 -4.10
CA ALA A 287 -12.06 26.81 -2.82
C ALA A 287 -11.02 25.95 -2.11
N ALA A 288 -10.03 26.59 -1.50
CA ALA A 288 -9.11 25.96 -0.59
C ALA A 288 -9.91 25.24 0.50
N PRO A 289 -9.91 23.89 0.59
CA PRO A 289 -10.29 23.23 1.83
C PRO A 289 -9.09 23.34 2.79
N TYR A 290 -8.53 24.54 2.94
CA TYR A 290 -7.55 24.80 3.97
C TYR A 290 -8.34 24.84 5.28
N PRO A 291 -7.91 24.13 6.33
CA PRO A 291 -8.30 24.56 7.65
C PRO A 291 -7.79 26.00 7.77
N GLU A 292 -8.71 26.95 7.89
CA GLU A 292 -8.37 28.24 8.49
C GLU A 292 -7.77 27.88 9.85
N GLY A 293 -6.51 28.28 10.04
CA GLY A 293 -5.90 28.19 11.36
C GLY A 293 -6.65 29.14 12.26
N ASP A 294 -7.29 28.59 13.30
CA ASP A 294 -7.48 29.29 14.56
C ASP A 294 -6.27 29.00 15.46
#